data_AF-M1NHS1-F1
#
_entry.id   AF-M1NHS1-F1
#
_cell.length_a   1.000
_cell.length_b   1.000
_cell.length_c   1.000
_cell.angle_alpha   90.00
_cell.angle_beta   90.00
_cell.angle_gamma   90.00
#
_symmetry.space_group_name_H-M   'P 1'
#
loop_
_entity.id
_entity.type
_entity.pdbx_description
1 polymer ?
#
loop_
_entity_poly.entity_id
_entity_poly.type
_entity_poly.pdbx_seq_one_letter_code
_entity_poly.pdbx_strand_id
1 'polypeptide(L)' 'MRARLGKMVRGHEFQFICANDMAGKMDRVVQINGGVVRSKEQGEDGTIITVMKAE' A
#
# COMPACT_ATOMS: atom_id res chain seq x y z
N MET A 1 6.18 -4.70 5.29
CA MET A 1 4.91 -4.85 4.52
C MET A 1 4.58 -6.31 4.15
N ARG A 2 5.57 -7.16 3.85
CA ARG A 2 5.42 -8.61 3.55
C ARG A 2 4.44 -9.37 4.45
N ALA A 3 4.51 -9.18 5.77
CA ALA A 3 3.71 -9.94 6.73
C ALA A 3 2.19 -9.64 6.66
N ARG A 4 1.78 -8.44 6.23
CA ARG A 4 0.36 -8.07 6.15
C ARG A 4 -0.26 -8.55 4.84
N LEU A 5 0.37 -8.21 3.71
CA LEU A 5 -0.06 -8.71 2.39
C LEU A 5 -0.02 -10.24 2.28
N GLY A 6 0.96 -10.89 2.88
CA GLY A 6 1.04 -12.37 2.88
C GLY A 6 -0.07 -13.07 3.68
N LYS A 7 -0.77 -12.35 4.57
CA LYS A 7 -1.87 -12.88 5.40
C LYS A 7 -3.25 -12.38 4.94
N MET A 8 -3.31 -11.56 3.90
CA MET A 8 -4.57 -11.02 3.39
C MET A 8 -5.26 -11.95 2.41
N VAL A 9 -6.59 -11.94 2.46
CA VAL A 9 -7.45 -12.58 1.45
C VAL A 9 -7.34 -11.80 0.13
N ARG A 10 -7.36 -12.49 -1.00
CA ARG A 10 -7.34 -11.88 -2.34
C ARG A 10 -8.54 -10.94 -2.52
N GLY A 11 -8.34 -9.81 -3.17
CA GLY A 11 -9.40 -8.80 -3.37
C GLY A 11 -9.70 -7.92 -2.15
N HIS A 12 -9.16 -8.22 -0.96
CA HIS A 12 -9.30 -7.33 0.19
C HIS A 12 -8.39 -6.12 0.08
N GLU A 13 -8.89 -5.00 0.59
CA GLU A 13 -8.17 -3.74 0.65
C GLU A 13 -7.72 -3.41 2.09
N PHE A 14 -6.63 -2.67 2.18
CA PHE A 14 -6.20 -2.03 3.42
C PHE A 14 -5.53 -0.70 3.11
N GLN A 15 -5.53 0.18 4.11
CA GLN A 15 -4.89 1.49 4.02
C GLN A 15 -3.74 1.57 5.02
N PHE A 16 -2.73 2.35 4.66
CA PHE A 16 -1.68 2.76 5.58
C PHE A 16 -1.19 4.16 5.23
N ILE A 17 -0.65 4.87 6.22
CA ILE A 17 -0.01 6.17 6.04
C ILE A 17 1.51 6.00 6.00
N CYS A 18 2.18 6.77 5.16
CA CYS A 18 3.62 6.91 5.14
C CYS A 18 4.04 8.36 4.89
N ALA A 19 5.28 8.70 5.19
CA ALA A 19 5.83 10.01 4.85
C ALA A 19 5.74 10.29 3.33
N ASN A 20 5.55 11.56 2.96
CA ASN A 20 5.30 11.96 1.57
C ASN A 20 6.47 11.58 0.63
N ASP A 21 7.71 11.67 1.09
CA ASP A 21 8.92 11.27 0.36
C ASP A 21 9.04 9.75 0.17
N MET A 22 8.35 8.96 1.00
CA MET A 22 8.34 7.49 0.95
C MET A 22 7.24 6.95 0.06
N ALA A 23 6.22 7.74 -0.28
CA ALA A 23 5.06 7.28 -1.04
C ALA A 23 5.40 6.67 -2.42
N GLY A 24 6.44 7.18 -3.10
CA GLY A 24 6.91 6.61 -4.36
C GLY A 24 7.66 5.28 -4.19
N LYS A 25 8.41 5.14 -3.10
CA LYS A 25 9.12 3.88 -2.78
C LYS A 25 8.15 2.77 -2.39
N MET A 26 7.02 3.13 -1.78
CA MET A 26 6.01 2.18 -1.33
C MET A 26 5.33 1.43 -2.47
N ASP A 27 5.21 2.02 -3.66
CA ASP A 27 4.63 1.32 -4.82
C ASP A 27 5.40 0.05 -5.14
N ARG A 28 6.73 0.16 -5.18
CA ARG A 28 7.61 -0.96 -5.49
C ARG A 28 7.53 -2.03 -4.40
N VAL A 29 7.45 -1.62 -3.13
CA VAL A 29 7.28 -2.54 -2.00
C VAL A 29 5.94 -3.27 -2.09
N VAL A 30 4.85 -2.55 -2.40
CA VAL A 30 3.51 -3.12 -2.55
C VAL A 30 3.48 -4.14 -3.68
N GLN A 31 4.01 -3.79 -4.85
CA GLN A 31 4.09 -4.69 -6.01
C GLN A 31 4.91 -5.95 -5.74
N ILE A 32 6.12 -5.83 -5.18
CA ILE A 32 6.99 -6.98 -4.85
C ILE A 32 6.31 -7.94 -3.87
N ASN A 33 5.42 -7.44 -3.02
CA ASN A 33 4.69 -8.24 -2.04
C ASN A 33 3.29 -8.68 -2.53
N GLY A 34 3.01 -8.57 -3.83
CA GLY A 34 1.77 -9.07 -4.45
C GLY A 34 0.53 -8.25 -4.08
N GLY A 35 0.69 -6.94 -3.88
CA GLY A 35 -0.40 -5.98 -3.76
C GLY A 35 -0.47 -5.02 -4.95
N VAL A 36 -1.60 -4.33 -5.08
CA VAL A 36 -1.86 -3.30 -6.10
C VAL A 36 -2.27 -2.02 -5.39
N VAL A 37 -1.62 -0.90 -5.71
CA VAL A 37 -2.02 0.42 -5.20
C VAL A 37 -3.27 0.89 -5.95
N ARG A 38 -4.31 1.27 -5.21
CA ARG A 38 -5.60 1.71 -5.76
C ARG A 38 -5.75 3.23 -5.72
N SER A 39 -5.37 3.84 -4.61
CA SER A 39 -5.37 5.29 -4.46
C SER A 39 -4.21 5.75 -3.58
N LYS A 40 -3.87 7.02 -3.76
CA LYS A 40 -2.98 7.76 -2.87
C LYS A 40 -3.59 9.11 -2.58
N GLU A 41 -3.66 9.46 -1.32
CA GLU A 41 -4.18 10.75 -0.86
C GLU A 41 -3.08 11.41 -0.04
N GLN A 42 -2.53 12.49 -0.59
CA GLN A 42 -1.45 13.24 0.05
C GLN A 42 -2.06 14.27 1.00
N GLY A 43 -1.61 14.26 2.25
CA GLY A 43 -1.97 15.24 3.27
C GLY A 43 -0.73 15.86 3.92
N GLU A 44 -0.97 16.79 4.85
CA GLU A 44 0.09 17.47 5.60
C GLU A 44 0.90 16.48 6.46
N ASP A 45 0.23 15.51 7.08
CA ASP A 45 0.86 14.52 7.96
C ASP A 45 1.48 13.31 7.22
N GLY A 46 1.28 13.21 5.91
CA GLY A 46 1.77 12.10 5.10
C GLY A 46 0.82 11.71 3.97
N THR A 47 1.19 10.64 3.26
CA THR A 47 0.40 10.07 2.18
C THR A 47 -0.29 8.80 2.66
N ILE A 48 -1.61 8.78 2.56
CA ILE A 48 -2.43 7.59 2.75
C ILE A 48 -2.40 6.80 1.44
N ILE A 49 -2.07 5.52 1.53
CA ILE A 49 -2.01 4.60 0.38
C ILE A 49 -3.02 3.49 0.61
N THR A 50 -3.96 3.35 -0.33
CA THR A 50 -4.91 2.22 -0.38
C THR A 50 -4.34 1.12 -1.25
N VAL A 51 -4.24 -0.08 -0.68
CA VAL A 51 -3.67 -1.26 -1.35
C VAL A 51 -4.66 -2.40 -1.33
N MET A 52 -4.83 -3.05 -2.48
CA MET A 52 -5.55 -4.31 -2.62
C MET A 52 -4.58 -5.48 -2.71
N LYS A 53 -4.93 -6.63 -2.14
CA LYS A 53 -4.21 -7.88 -2.42
C LYS A 53 -4.48 -8.34 -3.85
N ALA A 54 -3.42 -8.45 -4.66
CA ALA A 54 -3.49 -8.98 -6.02
C ALA A 54 -3.97 -10.44 -6.01
N GLU A 55 -4.69 -10.83 -7.07
CA GLU A 55 -5.20 -12.19 -7.32
C GLU A 55 -4.09 -13.24 -7.38
#